data_AF-J3L1A4-F1
#
_entry.id   AF-J3L1A4-F1
#
_cell.length_a   1.000
_cell.length_b   1.000
_cell.length_c   1.000
_cell.angle_alpha   90.00
_cell.angle_beta   90.00
_cell.angle_gamma   90.00
#
_symmetry.space_group_name_H-M   'P 1'
#
loop_
_entity.id
_entity.type
_entity.pdbx_description
1 polymer ?
#
loop_
_entity_poly.entity_id
_entity_poly.type
_entity_poly.pdbx_seq_one_letter_code
_entity_poly.pdbx_strand_id
1 'polypeptide(L)' 'MELTAEQLVLQRSEQLRELYNALLSGDGGRGRGRRPITALSPEDLGDVEWYYVICMTYAFRPGQWLRPYENN' A
#
# COMPACT_ATOMS: atom_id res chain seq x y z
N MET A 1 -25.52 10.67 1.44
CA MET A 1 -24.50 11.58 1.97
C MET A 1 -23.29 11.39 1.06
N GLU A 2 -22.99 12.36 0.22
CA GLU A 2 -21.81 12.27 -0.67
C GLU A 2 -20.56 12.37 0.20
N LEU A 3 -19.62 11.45 0.01
CA LEU A 3 -18.34 11.48 0.71
C LEU A 3 -17.50 12.61 0.16
N THR A 4 -16.77 13.32 1.02
CA THR A 4 -15.83 14.34 0.58
C THR A 4 -14.65 13.70 -0.14
N ALA A 5 -13.94 14.46 -0.98
CA ALA A 5 -12.77 13.96 -1.69
C ALA A 5 -11.71 13.38 -0.73
N GLU A 6 -11.53 13.99 0.45
CA GLU A 6 -10.63 13.50 1.48
C GLU A 6 -11.07 12.15 2.06
N GLN A 7 -12.38 11.97 2.29
CA GLN A 7 -12.93 10.70 2.77
C GLN A 7 -12.77 9.59 1.73
N LEU A 8 -12.92 9.91 0.44
CA LEU A 8 -12.69 8.96 -0.65
C LEU A 8 -11.20 8.55 -0.74
N VAL A 9 -10.28 9.52 -0.62
CA VAL A 9 -8.84 9.23 -0.61
C VAL A 9 -8.45 8.39 0.60
N LEU A 10 -9.01 8.70 1.78
CA LEU A 10 -8.77 7.92 3.00
C LEU A 10 -9.26 6.48 2.82
N GLN A 11 -10.49 6.29 2.35
CA GLN A 11 -11.06 4.97 2.09
C GLN A 11 -10.18 4.18 1.09
N ARG A 12 -9.70 4.84 0.04
CA ARG A 12 -8.83 4.21 -0.96
C ARG A 12 -7.49 3.79 -0.36
N SER A 13 -6.90 4.63 0.48
CA SER A 13 -5.64 4.33 1.19
C SER A 13 -5.81 3.12 2.13
N GLU A 14 -6.93 3.03 2.85
CA GLU A 14 -7.22 1.89 3.73
C GLU A 14 -7.34 0.58 2.94
N GLN A 15 -8.05 0.58 1.80
CA GLN A 15 -8.16 -0.58 0.92
C GLN A 15 -6.80 -1.05 0.39
N LEU A 16 -5.93 -0.12 -0.02
CA LEU A 16 -4.57 -0.44 -0.47
C LEU A 16 -3.71 -1.03 0.67
N ARG A 17 -3.88 -0.53 1.90
CA ARG A 17 -3.18 -1.05 3.08
C ARG A 17 -3.65 -2.45 3.48
N GLU A 18 -4.95 -2.73 3.37
CA GLU A 18 -5.49 -4.08 3.58
C GLU A 18 -4.95 -5.07 2.55
N LEU A 19 -4.91 -4.68 1.27
CA LEU A 19 -4.30 -5.48 0.21
C LEU A 19 -2.81 -5.74 0.50
N TYR A 20 -2.06 -4.72 0.88
CA TYR A 20 -0.65 -4.87 1.28
C TYR A 20 -0.48 -5.90 2.40
N ASN A 21 -1.30 -5.82 3.46
CA ASN A 21 -1.24 -6.77 4.57
C ASN A 21 -1.60 -8.21 4.15
N ALA A 22 -2.57 -8.36 3.23
CA ALA A 22 -2.95 -9.66 2.67
C ALA A 22 -1.83 -10.28 1.82
N LEU A 23 -1.14 -9.45 1.00
CA LEU A 23 0.04 -9.85 0.23
C LEU A 23 1.20 -10.25 1.14
N LEU A 24 1.48 -9.46 2.18
CA LEU A 24 2.56 -9.70 3.13
C LEU A 24 2.35 -10.99 3.93
N SER A 25 1.10 -11.30 4.28
CA SER A 25 0.74 -12.52 5.03
C SER A 25 0.86 -13.80 4.19
N GLY A 26 1.25 -13.72 2.92
CA GLY A 26 1.41 -14.87 2.03
C GLY A 26 0.09 -15.48 1.55
N ASP A 27 -1.06 -14.88 1.88
CA ASP A 27 -2.38 -15.22 1.32
C ASP A 27 -2.63 -14.48 -0.01
N GLY A 28 -1.55 -14.28 -0.77
CA GLY A 28 -1.51 -13.58 -2.05
C GLY A 28 -2.20 -14.33 -3.20
N GLY A 29 -3.42 -14.81 -2.98
CA GLY A 29 -4.29 -15.38 -4.01
C GLY A 29 -4.75 -16.83 -3.78
N ARG A 30 -4.46 -17.46 -2.63
CA ARG A 30 -4.84 -18.87 -2.39
C ARG A 30 -6.16 -19.05 -1.64
N GLY A 31 -6.68 -18.01 -0.98
CA GLY A 31 -7.99 -18.03 -0.32
C GLY A 31 -9.11 -17.32 -1.08
N ARG A 32 -9.55 -17.82 -2.25
CA ARG A 32 -10.79 -17.33 -2.92
C ARG A 32 -12.06 -17.48 -2.05
N GLY A 33 -11.96 -18.14 -0.89
CA GLY A 33 -13.09 -18.45 0.00
C GLY A 33 -13.40 -17.45 1.11
N ARG A 34 -12.59 -16.40 1.34
CA ARG A 34 -12.87 -15.45 2.45
C ARG A 34 -12.48 -13.99 2.18
N ARG A 35 -12.36 -13.59 0.92
CA ARG A 35 -12.17 -12.19 0.57
C ARG A 35 -13.49 -11.43 0.77
N PRO A 36 -13.51 -10.31 1.51
CA PRO A 36 -14.64 -9.40 1.46
C PRO A 36 -14.86 -9.00 0.00
N ILE A 37 -16.12 -8.93 -0.44
CA ILE A 37 -16.51 -8.65 -1.83
C ILE A 37 -15.98 -7.28 -2.33
N THR A 38 -15.46 -6.46 -1.42
CA THR A 38 -14.85 -5.14 -1.63
C THR A 38 -13.31 -5.12 -1.58
N ALA A 39 -12.64 -6.27 -1.39
CA ALA A 39 -11.18 -6.34 -1.34
C ALA A 39 -10.59 -6.25 -2.75
N LEU A 40 -9.79 -5.22 -3.01
CA LEU A 40 -9.04 -5.09 -4.27
C LEU A 40 -8.18 -6.33 -4.50
N SER A 41 -8.17 -6.85 -5.73
CA SER A 41 -7.13 -7.76 -6.15
C SER A 41 -5.93 -6.95 -6.64
N PRO A 42 -4.71 -7.52 -6.56
CA PRO A 42 -3.52 -6.86 -7.13
C PRO A 42 -3.70 -6.50 -8.61
N GLU A 43 -4.45 -7.31 -9.35
CA GLU A 43 -4.76 -7.10 -10.77
C GLU A 43 -5.65 -5.86 -11.03
N ASP A 44 -6.34 -5.34 -10.02
CA ASP A 44 -7.27 -4.21 -10.13
C ASP A 44 -6.59 -2.83 -9.91
N LEU A 45 -5.29 -2.81 -9.59
CA LEU A 45 -4.56 -1.57 -9.29
C LEU A 45 -3.95 -0.95 -10.55
N GLY A 46 -4.05 0.38 -10.66
CA GLY A 46 -3.28 1.14 -11.64
C GLY A 46 -1.81 1.33 -11.24
N ASP A 47 -0.97 1.78 -12.18
CA ASP A 47 0.49 1.94 -11.96
C ASP A 47 0.84 2.79 -10.73
N VAL A 48 0.12 3.89 -10.52
CA VAL A 48 0.32 4.80 -9.38
C VAL A 48 -0.03 4.14 -8.05
N GLU A 49 -1.05 3.30 -8.03
CA GLU A 49 -1.51 2.61 -6.84
C GLU A 49 -0.56 1.47 -6.48
N TRP A 50 -0.07 0.76 -7.50
CA TRP A 50 1.01 -0.21 -7.36
C TRP A 50 2.26 0.45 -6.78
N TYR A 51 2.65 1.61 -7.31
CA TYR A 51 3.78 2.37 -6.77
C TYR A 51 3.57 2.71 -5.29
N TYR A 52 2.38 3.17 -4.90
CA TYR A 52 2.04 3.47 -3.51
C TYR A 52 2.14 2.24 -2.59
N VAL A 53 1.63 1.08 -3.02
CA VAL A 53 1.74 -0.19 -2.28
C VAL A 53 3.20 -0.63 -2.14
N ILE A 54 4.00 -0.50 -3.20
CA ILE A 54 5.44 -0.80 -3.15
C ILE A 54 6.13 0.11 -2.15
N CYS A 55 5.83 1.41 -2.11
CA CYS A 55 6.41 2.33 -1.12
C CYS A 55 6.18 1.88 0.33
N MET A 56 5.07 1.20 0.64
CA MET A 56 4.79 0.68 2.00
C MET A 56 5.75 -0.45 2.42
N THR A 57 6.38 -1.14 1.46
CA THR A 57 7.39 -2.18 1.75
C THR A 57 8.73 -1.58 2.21
N TYR A 58 8.96 -0.30 1.95
CA TYR A 58 10.21 0.39 2.27
C TYR A 58 10.08 1.23 3.53
N ALA A 59 11.04 1.06 4.45
CA ALA A 59 11.20 1.94 5.61
C ALA A 59 12.58 2.60 5.57
N PHE A 60 12.60 3.92 5.57
CA PHE A 60 13.85 4.68 5.73
C PHE A 60 14.19 4.76 7.22
N ARG A 61 15.40 4.37 7.61
CA ARG A 61 15.86 4.64 8.98
C ARG A 61 16.18 6.13 9.11
N PRO A 62 15.82 6.77 10.24
CA PRO A 62 16.23 8.14 10.52
C PRO A 62 17.75 8.29 10.35
N GLY A 63 18.19 9.30 9.59
CA GLY A 63 19.61 9.60 9.38
C GLY A 63 20.33 8.90 8.22
N GLN A 64 19.65 8.03 7.44
CA GLN A 64 20.28 7.39 6.27
C GLN A 64 20.28 8.24 5.00
N TRP A 65 19.46 9.29 4.94
CA TRP A 65 19.26 10.10 3.73
C TRP A 65 20.23 11.28 3.60
N LEU A 66 21.07 11.55 4.61
CA LEU A 66 22.10 12.57 4.59
C LEU A 66 23.38 12.00 5.20
N ARG A 67 24.19 11.30 4.40
CA ARG A 67 25.63 11.29 4.69
C ARG A 67 26.20 12.54 4.04
N PRO A 68 26.50 13.61 4.79
CA PRO A 68 27.34 14.67 4.25
C PRO A 68 28.64 14.00 3.82
N TYR A 69 29.11 14.32 2.61
CA TYR A 69 30.41 13.88 2.13
C TYR A 69 31.49 14.27 3.15
N GLU A 70 31.95 13.32 3.97
CA GLU A 70 33.16 13.50 4.76
C GLU A 70 34.33 13.56 3.78
N ASN A 71 34.74 14.78 3.45
CA ASN A 71 35.99 15.03 2.73
C ASN A 71 37.15 14.72 3.67
N ASN A 72 37.93 13.70 3.30
CA ASN A 72 39.25 13.38 3.83
C ASN A 72 40.27 14.46 3.49
#